data_AF-A0A843CX66-F1
#
_entry.id   AF-A0A843CX66-F1
#
_cell.length_a   1.000
_cell.length_b   1.000
_cell.length_c   1.000
_cell.angle_alpha   90.00
_cell.angle_beta   90.00
_cell.angle_gamma   90.00
#
_symmetry.space_group_name_H-M   'P 1'
#
loop_
_entity.id
_entity.type
_entity.pdbx_description
1 polymer ?
#
loop_
_entity_poly.entity_id
_entity_poly.type
_entity_poly.pdbx_seq_one_letter_code
_entity_poly.pdbx_strand_id
1 'polypeptide(L)'
;MSDFDTLCTKLEQMDPATFTQLFNELSVDVINNLVKLTADGTDGLTAYMQFILASVAADGVMTEEEFTLLKPLFDRMAEKDLTYEEGVQIFKSMGLDKPEKYKDIVDTMVDIIGLVSEDLKDEIVMLCLLVCAIDGEVSQKEKDWIKQLVEPLTIEVEPMEYIDAYLDKAKIFTLATTCGDQPKMRVLGLKIKLDGRIYFAVGTFKDVYKQLMANPKCEILASAGMEFLRWDGKALFVDDPRLMPIVEGMMPELVKMYNQMGWKLGFFTLVEGTAEVVDVTNQKTKIL
;
A
#
# COMPACT_ATOMS: atom_id res chain seq x y z
N MET A 1 12.88 5.86 -17.99
CA MET A 1 13.51 5.68 -16.68
C MET A 1 12.38 5.82 -15.69
N SER A 2 12.15 4.81 -14.85
CA SER A 2 11.06 4.87 -13.87
C SER A 2 11.37 5.91 -12.78
N ASP A 3 10.37 6.34 -12.02
CA ASP A 3 10.59 7.24 -10.88
C ASP A 3 11.54 6.62 -9.84
N PHE A 4 11.49 5.29 -9.71
CA PHE A 4 12.40 4.50 -8.86
C PHE A 4 13.85 4.56 -9.36
N ASP A 5 14.09 4.35 -10.65
CA ASP A 5 15.44 4.46 -11.21
C ASP A 5 16.02 5.87 -11.02
N THR A 6 15.17 6.89 -11.11
CA THR A 6 15.55 8.29 -10.88
C THR A 6 15.92 8.54 -9.41
N LEU A 7 15.22 7.90 -8.48
CA LEU A 7 15.54 7.94 -7.05
C LEU A 7 16.90 7.28 -6.78
N CYS A 8 17.15 6.08 -7.31
CA CYS A 8 18.44 5.40 -7.17
C CYS A 8 19.59 6.29 -7.65
N THR A 9 19.48 6.87 -8.85
CA THR A 9 20.52 7.77 -9.38
C THR A 9 20.76 9.01 -8.51
N LYS A 10 19.75 9.53 -7.82
CA LYS A 10 19.93 10.64 -6.87
C LYS A 10 20.68 10.21 -5.62
N LEU A 11 20.42 9.00 -5.11
CA LEU A 11 21.09 8.46 -3.93
C LEU A 11 22.55 8.10 -4.24
N GLU A 12 22.81 7.47 -5.38
CA GLU A 12 24.16 7.17 -5.90
C GLU A 12 25.04 8.44 -6.00
N GLN A 13 24.42 9.60 -6.28
CA GLN A 13 25.10 10.89 -6.42
C GLN A 13 25.08 11.74 -5.13
N MET A 14 24.55 11.21 -4.03
CA MET A 14 24.43 11.93 -2.77
C MET A 14 25.81 12.14 -2.15
N ASP A 15 26.06 13.34 -1.60
CA ASP A 15 27.31 13.57 -0.89
C ASP A 15 27.33 12.83 0.46
N PRO A 16 28.51 12.38 0.93
CA PRO A 16 28.61 11.57 2.15
C PRO A 16 28.06 12.23 3.43
N ALA A 17 28.09 13.57 3.52
CA ALA A 17 27.61 14.28 4.70
C ALA A 17 26.07 14.27 4.74
N THR A 18 25.43 14.57 3.62
CA THR A 18 23.97 14.46 3.47
C THR A 18 23.50 13.03 3.68
N PHE A 19 24.20 12.05 3.09
CA PHE A 19 23.91 10.63 3.29
C PHE A 19 23.94 10.27 4.78
N THR A 20 25.02 10.61 5.47
CA THR A 20 25.20 10.30 6.90
C THR A 20 24.11 10.94 7.75
N GLN A 21 23.74 12.19 7.47
CA GLN A 21 22.67 12.87 8.19
C GLN A 21 21.33 12.16 7.99
N LEU A 22 20.95 11.93 6.73
CA LEU A 22 19.68 11.28 6.37
C LEU A 22 19.59 9.86 6.93
N PHE A 23 20.66 9.08 6.81
CA PHE A 23 20.74 7.73 7.37
C PHE A 23 20.52 7.73 8.88
N ASN A 24 21.17 8.64 9.61
CA ASN A 24 21.02 8.73 11.06
C ASN A 24 19.61 9.16 11.49
N GLU A 25 19.03 10.14 10.81
CA GLU A 25 17.65 10.60 11.07
C GLU A 25 16.66 9.45 10.87
N LEU A 26 16.69 8.80 9.70
CA LEU A 26 15.84 7.64 9.40
C LEU A 26 16.07 6.48 10.37
N SER A 27 17.32 6.19 10.73
CA SER A 27 17.64 5.12 11.67
C SER A 27 16.99 5.35 13.02
N VAL A 28 17.05 6.58 13.55
CA VAL A 28 16.43 6.93 14.83
C VAL A 28 14.91 6.76 14.76
N ASP A 29 14.28 7.25 13.70
CA ASP A 29 12.82 7.21 13.54
C ASP A 29 12.32 5.77 13.35
N VAL A 30 12.96 5.00 12.48
CA VAL A 30 12.62 3.58 12.24
C VAL A 30 12.79 2.75 13.51
N ILE A 31 13.92 2.88 14.23
CA ILE A 31 14.14 2.16 15.49
C ILE A 31 13.05 2.51 16.49
N ASN A 32 12.76 3.81 16.69
CA ASN A 32 11.77 4.25 17.67
C ASN A 32 10.37 3.71 17.36
N ASN A 33 10.00 3.64 16.08
CA ASN A 33 8.69 3.14 15.69
C ASN A 33 8.60 1.60 15.74
N LEU A 34 9.65 0.87 15.33
CA LEU A 34 9.70 -0.59 15.46
C LEU A 34 9.70 -1.05 16.93
N VAL A 35 10.42 -0.34 17.81
CA VAL A 35 10.42 -0.63 19.25
C VAL A 35 9.03 -0.47 19.87
N LYS A 36 8.24 0.52 19.44
CA LYS A 36 6.86 0.72 19.94
C LYS A 36 5.90 -0.40 19.52
N LEU A 37 6.18 -1.08 18.41
CA LEU A 37 5.31 -2.14 17.87
C LEU A 37 5.52 -3.49 18.56
N THR A 38 6.65 -3.67 19.24
CA THR A 38 7.02 -4.95 19.85
C THR A 38 6.81 -4.92 21.36
N ALA A 39 6.22 -5.99 21.92
CA ALA A 39 5.77 -6.01 23.32
C ALA A 39 6.91 -5.91 24.35
N ASP A 40 8.16 -6.14 23.95
CA ASP A 40 9.34 -6.11 24.82
C ASP A 40 10.47 -5.16 24.35
N GLY A 41 10.28 -4.44 23.24
CA GLY A 41 11.24 -3.50 22.65
C GLY A 41 12.56 -4.12 22.12
N THR A 42 12.83 -5.40 22.41
CA THR A 42 14.07 -6.09 21.99
C THR A 42 13.91 -6.57 20.55
N ASP A 43 12.71 -7.05 20.20
CA ASP A 43 12.36 -7.45 18.84
C ASP A 43 12.44 -6.29 17.83
N GLY A 44 12.18 -5.04 18.24
CA GLY A 44 12.22 -3.87 17.35
C GLY A 44 13.62 -3.50 16.87
N LEU A 45 14.61 -3.54 17.78
CA LEU A 45 16.01 -3.32 17.40
C LEU A 45 16.54 -4.48 16.55
N THR A 46 16.13 -5.72 16.87
CA THR A 46 16.46 -6.89 16.05
C THR A 46 15.89 -6.78 14.64
N ALA A 47 14.63 -6.36 14.49
CA ALA A 47 14.01 -6.11 13.20
C ALA A 47 14.75 -5.04 12.40
N TYR A 48 15.09 -3.90 13.02
CA TYR A 48 15.92 -2.87 12.39
C TYR A 48 17.25 -3.44 11.87
N MET A 49 17.97 -4.21 12.69
CA MET A 49 19.24 -4.81 12.29
C MET A 49 19.07 -5.82 11.14
N GLN A 50 17.95 -6.53 11.09
CA GLN A 50 17.62 -7.44 9.98
C GLN A 50 17.42 -6.67 8.67
N PHE A 51 16.75 -5.50 8.68
CA PHE A 51 16.63 -4.64 7.50
C PHE A 51 18.00 -4.19 6.96
N ILE A 52 18.89 -3.72 7.83
CA ILE A 52 20.25 -3.33 7.42
C ILE A 52 21.03 -4.52 6.85
N LEU A 53 21.03 -5.65 7.55
CA LEU A 53 21.76 -6.86 7.11
C LEU A 53 21.22 -7.43 5.80
N ALA A 54 19.91 -7.39 5.59
CA ALA A 54 19.30 -7.89 4.36
C ALA A 54 19.55 -6.96 3.17
N SER A 55 19.66 -5.64 3.41
CA SER A 55 20.06 -4.68 2.38
C SER A 55 21.46 -4.98 1.86
N VAL A 56 22.44 -5.16 2.76
CA VAL A 56 23.82 -5.54 2.40
C VAL A 56 23.90 -6.93 1.76
N ALA A 57 22.97 -7.83 2.10
CA ALA A 57 22.95 -9.17 1.54
C ALA A 57 22.21 -9.29 0.20
N ALA A 58 21.57 -8.22 -0.28
CA ALA A 58 20.62 -8.26 -1.38
C ALA A 58 21.25 -8.74 -2.70
N ASP A 59 22.50 -8.36 -2.98
CA ASP A 59 23.22 -8.80 -4.18
C ASP A 59 24.17 -9.99 -3.93
N GLY A 60 24.43 -10.30 -2.65
CA GLY A 60 25.32 -11.34 -2.13
C GLY A 60 26.79 -10.92 -1.99
N VAL A 61 27.10 -9.63 -2.14
CA VAL A 61 28.45 -9.07 -2.06
C VAL A 61 28.45 -7.96 -1.02
N MET A 62 29.36 -8.04 -0.06
CA MET A 62 29.55 -6.96 0.91
C MET A 62 30.78 -6.16 0.50
N THR A 63 30.60 -4.86 0.28
CA THR A 63 31.65 -3.87 0.00
C THR A 63 32.37 -3.39 1.26
N GLU A 64 33.45 -2.62 1.14
CA GLU A 64 34.16 -2.05 2.30
C GLU A 64 33.30 -0.99 3.02
N GLU A 65 32.52 -0.23 2.25
CA GLU A 65 31.57 0.78 2.71
C GLU A 65 30.45 0.14 3.54
N GLU A 66 29.82 -0.93 3.04
CA GLU A 66 28.80 -1.69 3.78
C GLU A 66 29.38 -2.41 4.99
N PHE A 67 30.59 -2.96 4.86
CA PHE A 67 31.29 -3.53 6.01
C PHE A 67 31.50 -2.47 7.09
N THR A 68 31.87 -1.25 6.74
CA THR A 68 32.06 -0.16 7.70
C THR A 68 30.77 0.14 8.47
N LEU A 69 29.61 0.07 7.80
CA LEU A 69 28.30 0.20 8.43
C LEU A 69 28.00 -0.94 9.42
N LEU A 70 28.31 -2.18 9.06
CA LEU A 70 28.08 -3.37 9.89
C LEU A 70 29.18 -3.63 10.92
N LYS A 71 30.33 -2.98 10.80
CA LYS A 71 31.52 -3.24 11.59
C LYS A 71 31.26 -3.25 13.10
N PRO A 72 30.53 -2.27 13.68
CA PRO A 72 30.23 -2.29 15.11
C PRO A 72 29.47 -3.54 15.57
N LEU A 73 28.59 -4.08 14.72
CA LEU A 73 27.88 -5.32 14.99
C LEU A 73 28.82 -6.52 14.93
N PHE A 74 29.60 -6.64 13.86
CA PHE A 74 30.49 -7.77 13.68
C PHE A 74 31.60 -7.80 14.72
N ASP A 75 32.18 -6.65 15.08
CA ASP A 75 33.19 -6.55 16.13
C ASP A 75 32.65 -7.03 17.48
N ARG A 76 31.39 -6.66 17.77
CA ARG A 76 30.70 -7.11 18.98
C ARG A 76 30.41 -8.61 18.96
N MET A 77 30.03 -9.16 17.82
CA MET A 77 29.76 -10.60 17.67
C MET A 77 31.05 -11.45 17.77
N ALA A 78 32.16 -10.94 17.25
CA ALA A 78 33.45 -11.63 17.24
C ALA A 78 34.32 -11.32 18.47
N GLU A 79 33.88 -10.41 19.35
CA GLU A 79 34.62 -9.87 20.49
C GLU A 79 36.04 -9.36 20.13
N LYS A 80 36.21 -8.83 18.91
CA LYS A 80 37.48 -8.30 18.41
C LYS A 80 37.26 -7.26 17.31
N ASP A 81 38.27 -6.45 17.08
CA ASP A 81 38.33 -5.52 15.94
C ASP A 81 38.58 -6.32 14.66
N LEU A 82 37.56 -6.46 13.81
CA LEU A 82 37.64 -7.25 12.58
C LEU A 82 38.23 -6.45 11.42
N THR A 83 39.04 -7.13 10.63
CA THR A 83 39.40 -6.70 9.27
C THR A 83 38.26 -6.96 8.29
N TYR A 84 38.28 -6.27 7.14
CA TYR A 84 37.30 -6.48 6.09
C TYR A 84 37.28 -7.95 5.61
N GLU A 85 38.44 -8.57 5.42
CA GLU A 85 38.54 -9.97 4.97
C GLU A 85 37.89 -10.93 5.97
N GLU A 86 38.06 -10.69 7.27
CA GLU A 86 37.41 -11.47 8.32
C GLU A 86 35.90 -11.22 8.35
N GLY A 87 35.47 -9.97 8.14
CA GLY A 87 34.06 -9.60 7.97
C GLY A 87 33.41 -10.39 6.82
N VAL A 88 34.07 -10.47 5.66
CA VAL A 88 33.60 -11.26 4.51
C VAL A 88 33.52 -12.76 4.85
N GLN A 89 34.43 -13.30 5.66
CA GLN A 89 34.30 -14.69 6.12
C GLN A 89 33.08 -14.88 7.01
N ILE A 90 32.81 -13.95 7.93
CA ILE A 90 31.62 -13.98 8.79
C ILE A 90 30.36 -13.92 7.93
N PHE A 91 30.30 -12.96 7.00
CA PHE A 91 29.20 -12.78 6.05
C PHE A 91 28.89 -14.08 5.30
N LYS A 92 29.90 -14.76 4.75
CA LYS A 92 29.75 -16.06 4.08
C LYS A 92 29.36 -17.18 5.04
N SER A 93 29.90 -17.18 6.26
CA SER A 93 29.60 -18.22 7.26
C SER A 93 28.15 -18.18 7.74
N MET A 94 27.56 -16.97 7.80
CA MET A 94 26.15 -16.77 8.09
C MET A 94 25.26 -17.03 6.87
N GLY A 95 25.85 -17.25 5.69
CA GLY A 95 25.14 -17.54 4.44
C GLY A 95 24.58 -16.31 3.74
N LEU A 96 25.12 -15.10 4.05
CA LEU A 96 24.65 -13.85 3.48
C LEU A 96 25.12 -13.61 2.04
N ASP A 97 26.05 -14.45 1.56
CA ASP A 97 26.46 -14.53 0.15
C ASP A 97 25.50 -15.36 -0.72
N LYS A 98 24.42 -15.91 -0.12
CA LYS A 98 23.46 -16.81 -0.77
C LYS A 98 22.05 -16.23 -0.72
N PRO A 99 21.66 -15.41 -1.70
CA PRO A 99 20.34 -14.78 -1.74
C PRO A 99 19.18 -15.78 -1.62
N GLU A 100 19.34 -17.01 -2.13
CA GLU A 100 18.33 -18.07 -2.02
C GLU A 100 18.02 -18.53 -0.58
N LYS A 101 18.92 -18.27 0.38
CA LYS A 101 18.71 -18.58 1.80
C LYS A 101 18.08 -17.44 2.58
N TYR A 102 17.97 -16.27 1.97
CA TYR A 102 17.38 -15.08 2.57
C TYR A 102 15.87 -15.01 2.45
N LYS A 103 15.26 -15.94 1.70
CA LYS A 103 13.82 -15.93 1.46
C LYS A 103 12.99 -15.88 2.76
N ASP A 104 13.28 -16.74 3.73
CA ASP A 104 12.53 -16.77 4.99
C ASP A 104 12.69 -15.46 5.81
N ILE A 105 13.86 -14.81 5.69
CA ILE A 105 14.13 -13.51 6.32
C ILE A 105 13.33 -12.42 5.60
N VAL A 106 13.37 -12.41 4.26
CA VAL A 106 12.61 -11.46 3.44
C VAL A 106 11.11 -11.62 3.67
N ASP A 107 10.60 -12.85 3.73
CA ASP A 107 9.19 -13.13 4.03
C ASP A 107 8.80 -12.53 5.40
N THR A 108 9.64 -12.73 6.43
CA THR A 108 9.43 -12.13 7.76
C THR A 108 9.48 -10.60 7.72
N MET A 109 10.40 -10.02 6.95
CA MET A 109 10.51 -8.57 6.79
C MET A 109 9.31 -7.97 6.08
N VAL A 110 8.79 -8.65 5.05
CA VAL A 110 7.56 -8.29 4.34
C VAL A 110 6.35 -8.37 5.28
N ASP A 111 6.27 -9.38 6.13
CA ASP A 111 5.24 -9.48 7.17
C ASP A 111 5.31 -8.29 8.14
N ILE A 112 6.51 -7.92 8.60
CA ILE A 112 6.73 -6.75 9.47
C ILE A 112 6.28 -5.47 8.75
N ILE A 113 6.72 -5.25 7.51
CA ILE A 113 6.31 -4.11 6.68
C ILE A 113 4.78 -4.08 6.58
N GLY A 114 4.12 -5.21 6.34
CA GLY A 114 2.66 -5.30 6.23
C GLY A 114 1.90 -4.82 7.48
N LEU A 115 2.53 -4.86 8.66
CA LEU A 115 1.94 -4.46 9.94
C LEU A 115 2.19 -2.99 10.30
N VAL A 116 3.10 -2.30 9.62
CA VAL A 116 3.44 -0.91 9.94
C VAL A 116 2.62 0.11 9.13
N SER A 117 2.54 1.34 9.63
CA SER A 117 1.91 2.46 8.91
C SER A 117 2.64 2.77 7.60
N GLU A 118 1.93 3.24 6.58
CA GLU A 118 2.52 3.62 5.28
C GLU A 118 3.72 4.56 5.43
N ASP A 119 3.63 5.58 6.30
CA ASP A 119 4.75 6.50 6.56
C ASP A 119 6.02 5.76 7.05
N LEU A 120 5.85 4.73 7.89
CA LEU A 120 6.98 3.93 8.40
C LEU A 120 7.50 2.94 7.35
N LYS A 121 6.65 2.46 6.44
CA LYS A 121 7.09 1.64 5.30
C LYS A 121 8.03 2.46 4.41
N ASP A 122 7.63 3.69 4.08
CA ASP A 122 8.43 4.59 3.26
C ASP A 122 9.80 4.88 3.91
N GLU A 123 9.83 5.10 5.23
CA GLU A 123 11.06 5.29 6.01
C GLU A 123 11.96 4.03 5.98
N ILE A 124 11.41 2.84 6.19
CA ILE A 124 12.15 1.56 6.15
C ILE A 124 12.72 1.31 4.75
N VAL A 125 11.92 1.52 3.71
CA VAL A 125 12.34 1.35 2.32
C VAL A 125 13.46 2.32 1.97
N MET A 126 13.31 3.61 2.33
CA MET A 126 14.32 4.62 2.09
C MET A 126 15.63 4.29 2.81
N LEU A 127 15.54 3.83 4.06
CA LEU A 127 16.69 3.38 4.83
C LEU A 127 17.42 2.21 4.14
N CYS A 128 16.68 1.18 3.71
CA CYS A 128 17.26 0.03 3.01
C CYS A 128 17.93 0.46 1.69
N LEU A 129 17.29 1.35 0.94
CA LEU A 129 17.80 1.85 -0.32
C LEU A 129 19.06 2.72 -0.14
N LEU A 130 19.17 3.47 0.97
CA LEU A 130 20.40 4.17 1.33
C LEU A 130 21.54 3.19 1.58
N VAL A 131 21.29 2.10 2.31
CA VAL A 131 22.32 1.07 2.54
C VAL A 131 22.82 0.50 1.21
N CYS A 132 21.91 0.16 0.28
CA CYS A 132 22.25 -0.35 -1.05
C CYS A 132 22.96 0.68 -1.96
N ALA A 133 22.97 1.97 -1.59
CA ALA A 133 23.57 3.03 -2.39
C ALA A 133 24.88 3.56 -1.76
N ILE A 134 25.33 2.99 -0.65
CA ILE A 134 26.42 3.53 0.17
C ILE A 134 27.77 3.53 -0.55
N ASP A 135 27.98 2.57 -1.45
CA ASP A 135 29.15 2.43 -2.31
C ASP A 135 29.06 3.28 -3.60
N GLY A 136 27.92 3.97 -3.80
CA GLY A 136 27.64 4.81 -4.94
C GLY A 136 27.04 4.07 -6.15
N GLU A 137 26.70 2.79 -6.03
CA GLU A 137 26.07 2.02 -7.11
C GLU A 137 24.97 1.10 -6.58
N VAL A 138 23.71 1.32 -6.98
CA VAL A 138 22.64 0.37 -6.67
C VAL A 138 22.54 -0.65 -7.81
N SER A 139 22.95 -1.88 -7.54
CA SER A 139 22.91 -3.00 -8.49
C SER A 139 21.48 -3.36 -8.91
N GLN A 140 21.32 -4.07 -10.02
CA GLN A 140 20.00 -4.56 -10.44
C GLN A 140 19.38 -5.53 -9.40
N LYS A 141 20.21 -6.32 -8.71
CA LYS A 141 19.73 -7.26 -7.69
C LYS A 141 19.19 -6.54 -6.46
N GLU A 142 19.87 -5.49 -6.00
CA GLU A 142 19.37 -4.64 -4.92
C GLU A 142 18.09 -3.92 -5.33
N LYS A 143 18.01 -3.42 -6.57
CA LYS A 143 16.77 -2.84 -7.11
C LYS A 143 15.63 -3.85 -7.09
N ASP A 144 15.88 -5.09 -7.49
CA ASP A 144 14.88 -6.15 -7.50
C ASP A 144 14.50 -6.62 -6.09
N TRP A 145 15.42 -6.54 -5.13
CA TRP A 145 15.16 -6.83 -3.71
C TRP A 145 14.39 -5.70 -3.01
N ILE A 146 14.78 -4.44 -3.20
CA ILE A 146 14.01 -3.28 -2.71
C ILE A 146 12.62 -3.30 -3.30
N LYS A 147 12.48 -3.63 -4.59
CA LYS A 147 11.17 -3.84 -5.18
C LYS A 147 10.40 -4.96 -4.48
N GLN A 148 10.99 -6.02 -3.95
CA GLN A 148 10.20 -7.01 -3.16
C GLN A 148 9.70 -6.45 -1.82
N LEU A 149 10.39 -5.46 -1.24
CA LEU A 149 9.93 -4.77 -0.02
C LEU A 149 8.88 -3.69 -0.29
N VAL A 150 8.99 -3.03 -1.45
CA VAL A 150 8.13 -1.92 -1.90
C VAL A 150 6.94 -2.41 -2.72
N GLU A 151 7.14 -3.50 -3.46
CA GLU A 151 6.06 -4.20 -4.14
C GLU A 151 5.07 -4.44 -3.03
N PRO A 152 3.89 -3.80 -3.12
CA PRO A 152 2.85 -4.10 -2.18
C PRO A 152 2.77 -5.61 -2.24
N LEU A 153 2.80 -6.24 -1.06
CA LEU A 153 2.21 -7.55 -0.84
C LEU A 153 1.31 -7.82 -2.03
N THR A 154 1.67 -8.75 -2.91
CA THR A 154 0.63 -9.45 -3.67
C THR A 154 -0.12 -10.34 -2.67
N ILE A 155 -0.63 -9.74 -1.59
CA ILE A 155 -2.07 -9.78 -1.42
C ILE A 155 -2.54 -9.25 -2.78
N GLU A 156 -3.03 -10.14 -3.64
CA GLU A 156 -3.98 -9.69 -4.64
C GLU A 156 -5.00 -8.89 -3.84
N VAL A 157 -4.83 -7.56 -3.76
CA VAL A 157 -5.82 -6.69 -3.15
C VAL A 157 -6.94 -6.83 -4.15
N GLU A 158 -7.84 -7.74 -3.83
CA GLU A 158 -8.99 -8.06 -4.64
C GLU A 158 -9.52 -6.73 -5.16
N PRO A 159 -9.73 -6.55 -6.47
CA PRO A 159 -10.07 -5.26 -7.04
C PRO A 159 -11.15 -4.49 -6.26
N MET A 160 -12.07 -5.22 -5.62
CA MET A 160 -13.10 -4.69 -4.73
C MET A 160 -12.59 -4.11 -3.41
N GLU A 161 -11.56 -4.69 -2.78
CA GLU A 161 -10.91 -4.12 -1.60
C GLU A 161 -10.21 -2.80 -1.94
N TYR A 162 -9.56 -2.72 -3.10
CA TYR A 162 -8.93 -1.48 -3.57
C TYR A 162 -9.99 -0.39 -3.81
N ILE A 163 -11.05 -0.73 -4.53
CA ILE A 163 -12.17 0.20 -4.81
C ILE A 163 -12.81 0.66 -3.49
N ASP A 164 -13.04 -0.26 -2.53
CA ASP A 164 -13.65 0.05 -1.23
C ASP A 164 -12.83 1.08 -0.44
N ALA A 165 -11.50 0.87 -0.35
CA ALA A 165 -10.58 1.78 0.30
C ALA A 165 -10.50 3.15 -0.40
N TYR A 166 -10.52 3.15 -1.74
CA TYR A 166 -10.51 4.39 -2.52
C TYR A 166 -11.78 5.22 -2.27
N LEU A 167 -12.94 4.56 -2.22
CA LEU A 167 -14.20 5.22 -1.91
C LEU A 167 -14.24 5.77 -0.47
N ASP A 168 -13.62 5.09 0.50
CA ASP A 168 -13.47 5.63 1.87
C ASP A 168 -12.58 6.89 1.89
N LYS A 169 -11.47 6.87 1.16
CA LYS A 169 -10.58 8.03 1.00
C LYS A 169 -11.31 9.21 0.37
N ALA A 170 -12.11 8.97 -0.66
CA ALA A 170 -12.90 9.99 -1.34
C ALA A 170 -14.06 10.54 -0.48
N LYS A 171 -14.58 9.73 0.46
CA LYS A 171 -15.74 9.98 1.36
C LYS A 171 -17.08 10.17 0.64
N ILE A 172 -17.08 10.89 -0.46
CA ILE A 172 -18.22 11.12 -1.35
C ILE A 172 -17.80 10.82 -2.78
N PHE A 173 -18.75 10.34 -3.57
CA PHE A 173 -18.52 9.93 -4.95
C PHE A 173 -19.73 10.25 -5.81
N THR A 174 -19.51 10.41 -7.11
CA THR A 174 -20.55 10.80 -8.06
C THR A 174 -21.03 9.59 -8.85
N LEU A 175 -22.34 9.35 -8.87
CA LEU A 175 -22.98 8.34 -9.71
C LEU A 175 -23.53 8.99 -10.99
N ALA A 176 -23.00 8.58 -12.14
CA ALA A 176 -23.53 8.92 -13.45
C ALA A 176 -24.57 7.88 -13.91
N THR A 177 -25.70 8.36 -14.43
CA THR A 177 -26.74 7.55 -15.09
C THR A 177 -27.27 8.28 -16.31
N THR A 178 -28.19 7.67 -17.06
CA THR A 178 -28.86 8.30 -18.20
C THR A 178 -30.36 8.43 -17.96
N CYS A 179 -30.96 9.52 -18.45
CA CYS A 179 -32.41 9.69 -18.55
C CYS A 179 -32.76 9.91 -20.03
N GLY A 180 -33.03 8.82 -20.76
CA GLY A 180 -33.03 8.87 -22.21
C GLY A 180 -31.62 9.11 -22.73
N ASP A 181 -31.45 10.11 -23.60
CA ASP A 181 -30.17 10.55 -24.15
C ASP A 181 -29.39 11.52 -23.23
N GLN A 182 -30.03 12.04 -22.18
CA GLN A 182 -29.43 13.03 -21.28
C GLN A 182 -28.66 12.35 -20.13
N PRO A 183 -27.34 12.60 -19.98
CA PRO A 183 -26.59 12.21 -18.79
C PRO A 183 -27.10 12.93 -17.54
N LYS A 184 -27.07 12.21 -16.40
CA LYS A 184 -27.42 12.73 -15.08
C LYS A 184 -26.35 12.30 -14.08
N MET A 185 -26.04 13.18 -13.13
CA MET A 185 -25.07 12.93 -12.06
C MET A 185 -25.67 13.30 -10.71
N ARG A 186 -25.20 12.64 -9.65
CA ARG A 186 -25.52 12.98 -8.26
C ARG A 186 -24.45 12.43 -7.34
N VAL A 187 -24.33 13.05 -6.18
CA VAL A 187 -23.41 12.60 -5.12
C VAL A 187 -24.07 11.48 -4.31
N LEU A 188 -23.28 10.46 -4.01
CA LEU A 188 -23.54 9.40 -3.05
C LEU A 188 -22.42 9.42 -1.98
N GLY A 189 -22.70 8.86 -0.82
CA GLY A 189 -21.71 8.68 0.25
C GLY A 189 -21.94 7.43 1.10
N LEU A 190 -22.98 6.64 0.80
CA LEU A 190 -23.23 5.37 1.45
C LEU A 190 -22.72 4.25 0.55
N LYS A 191 -21.77 3.47 1.07
CA LYS A 191 -21.34 2.19 0.54
C LYS A 191 -21.37 1.13 1.64
N ILE A 192 -21.59 -0.11 1.24
CA ILE A 192 -21.56 -1.28 2.13
C ILE A 192 -20.69 -2.33 1.46
N LYS A 193 -19.63 -2.78 2.13
CA LYS A 193 -18.88 -3.96 1.70
C LYS A 193 -19.43 -5.20 2.37
N LEU A 194 -19.80 -6.21 1.58
CA LEU A 194 -20.30 -7.50 2.07
C LEU A 194 -19.96 -8.60 1.04
N ASP A 195 -19.40 -9.71 1.52
CA ASP A 195 -19.05 -10.89 0.70
C ASP A 195 -18.24 -10.54 -0.57
N GLY A 196 -17.22 -9.69 -0.44
CA GLY A 196 -16.34 -9.29 -1.55
C GLY A 196 -17.02 -8.39 -2.60
N ARG A 197 -18.18 -7.81 -2.30
CA ARG A 197 -18.91 -6.87 -3.17
C ARG A 197 -19.17 -5.56 -2.46
N ILE A 198 -19.25 -4.49 -3.25
CA ILE A 198 -19.68 -3.18 -2.79
C ILE A 198 -21.12 -2.92 -3.22
N TYR A 199 -21.94 -2.55 -2.26
CA TYR A 199 -23.34 -2.20 -2.45
C TYR A 199 -23.56 -0.71 -2.18
N PHE A 200 -24.44 -0.12 -2.97
CA PHE A 200 -24.91 1.24 -2.84
C PHE A 200 -26.42 1.22 -2.59
N ALA A 201 -26.96 2.31 -2.04
CA ALA A 201 -28.38 2.43 -1.81
C ALA A 201 -28.94 3.76 -2.32
N VAL A 202 -30.12 3.70 -2.94
CA VAL A 202 -30.91 4.87 -3.35
C VAL A 202 -32.37 4.67 -2.94
N GLY A 203 -33.09 5.76 -2.67
CA GLY A 203 -34.53 5.68 -2.43
C GLY A 203 -35.28 5.22 -3.68
N THR A 204 -36.14 4.21 -3.57
CA THR A 204 -36.89 3.64 -4.71
C THR A 204 -37.88 4.62 -5.35
N PHE A 205 -38.28 5.65 -4.61
CA PHE A 205 -39.13 6.74 -5.09
C PHE A 205 -38.38 7.78 -5.95
N LYS A 206 -37.04 7.80 -5.92
CA LYS A 206 -36.22 8.81 -6.60
C LYS A 206 -36.03 8.49 -8.08
N ASP A 207 -35.78 9.52 -8.88
CA ASP A 207 -35.57 9.35 -10.31
C ASP A 207 -34.31 8.55 -10.65
N VAL A 208 -33.27 8.59 -9.81
CA VAL A 208 -32.07 7.73 -9.99
C VAL A 208 -32.42 6.24 -9.99
N TYR A 209 -33.36 5.81 -9.14
CA TYR A 209 -33.84 4.43 -9.12
C TYR A 209 -34.55 4.10 -10.44
N LYS A 210 -35.50 4.95 -10.86
CA LYS A 210 -36.23 4.76 -12.13
C LYS A 210 -35.29 4.74 -13.33
N GLN A 211 -34.25 5.58 -13.33
CA GLN A 211 -33.24 5.64 -14.38
C GLN A 211 -32.41 4.35 -14.45
N LEU A 212 -31.92 3.84 -13.32
CA LEU A 212 -31.16 2.59 -13.27
C LEU A 212 -32.03 1.37 -13.64
N MET A 213 -33.32 1.38 -13.28
CA MET A 213 -34.26 0.33 -13.72
C MET A 213 -34.50 0.36 -15.23
N ALA A 214 -34.50 1.55 -15.85
CA ALA A 214 -34.70 1.72 -17.28
C ALA A 214 -33.42 1.44 -18.10
N ASN A 215 -32.27 1.89 -17.61
CA ASN A 215 -30.95 1.60 -18.16
C ASN A 215 -29.98 1.32 -17.01
N PRO A 216 -29.54 0.06 -16.82
CA PRO A 216 -28.68 -0.28 -15.69
C PRO A 216 -27.25 0.25 -15.85
N LYS A 217 -26.84 0.68 -17.04
CA LYS A 217 -25.47 1.19 -17.25
C LYS A 217 -25.25 2.48 -16.47
N CYS A 218 -24.20 2.50 -15.66
CA CYS A 218 -23.81 3.64 -14.82
C CYS A 218 -22.29 3.69 -14.64
N GLU A 219 -21.78 4.82 -14.18
CA GLU A 219 -20.36 5.01 -13.82
C GLU A 219 -20.26 5.74 -12.49
N ILE A 220 -19.32 5.33 -11.64
CA ILE A 220 -18.95 6.00 -10.39
C ILE A 220 -17.64 6.73 -10.62
N LEU A 221 -17.61 8.01 -10.26
CA LEU A 221 -16.41 8.83 -10.21
C LEU A 221 -16.13 9.22 -8.76
N ALA A 222 -14.95 8.87 -8.26
CA ALA A 222 -14.49 9.27 -6.93
C ALA A 222 -13.12 9.95 -7.04
N SER A 223 -12.93 11.06 -6.35
CA SER A 223 -11.67 11.83 -6.40
C SER A 223 -10.92 11.72 -5.08
N ALA A 224 -9.62 11.47 -5.16
CA ALA A 224 -8.71 11.51 -4.04
C ALA A 224 -7.51 12.40 -4.39
N GLY A 225 -7.61 13.70 -4.08
CA GLY A 225 -6.59 14.66 -4.48
C GLY A 225 -6.60 14.90 -6.00
N MET A 226 -5.49 14.55 -6.66
CA MET A 226 -5.31 14.72 -8.12
C MET A 226 -5.53 13.43 -8.92
N GLU A 227 -6.00 12.37 -8.25
CA GLU A 227 -6.35 11.10 -8.86
C GLU A 227 -7.87 10.87 -8.81
N PHE A 228 -8.36 10.09 -9.78
CA PHE A 228 -9.77 9.82 -9.99
C PHE A 228 -9.99 8.34 -10.26
N LEU A 229 -10.71 7.68 -9.35
CA LEU A 229 -11.28 6.37 -9.63
C LEU A 229 -12.49 6.53 -10.56
N ARG A 230 -12.47 5.81 -11.67
CA ARG A 230 -13.59 5.66 -12.61
C ARG A 230 -13.99 4.19 -12.63
N TRP A 231 -15.23 3.92 -12.23
CA TRP A 231 -15.76 2.56 -12.14
C TRP A 231 -17.09 2.48 -12.89
N ASP A 232 -17.06 1.93 -14.10
CA ASP A 232 -18.26 1.71 -14.90
C ASP A 232 -18.84 0.31 -14.67
N GLY A 233 -20.11 0.12 -15.04
CA GLY A 233 -20.77 -1.17 -15.01
C GLY A 233 -22.28 -1.07 -15.14
N LYS A 234 -22.96 -2.15 -14.76
CA LYS A 234 -24.41 -2.26 -14.71
C LYS A 234 -24.87 -2.38 -13.26
N ALA A 235 -25.79 -1.51 -12.84
CA ALA A 235 -26.46 -1.62 -11.56
C ALA A 235 -27.37 -2.86 -11.55
N LEU A 236 -27.06 -3.80 -10.66
CA LEU A 236 -27.90 -4.94 -10.33
C LEU A 236 -28.54 -4.70 -8.96
N PHE A 237 -29.84 -4.41 -8.94
CA PHE A 237 -30.59 -4.31 -7.70
C PHE A 237 -30.77 -5.69 -7.05
N VAL A 238 -30.61 -5.73 -5.74
CA VAL A 238 -30.68 -6.94 -4.92
C VAL A 238 -31.65 -6.75 -3.75
N ASP A 239 -32.23 -7.86 -3.32
CA ASP A 239 -33.05 -7.94 -2.11
C ASP A 239 -32.36 -8.86 -1.10
N ASP A 240 -31.23 -8.40 -0.56
CA ASP A 240 -30.47 -9.11 0.47
C ASP A 240 -30.87 -8.57 1.86
N PRO A 241 -31.52 -9.38 2.72
CA PRO A 241 -32.02 -8.93 4.02
C PRO A 241 -30.89 -8.52 4.99
N ARG A 242 -29.63 -8.83 4.69
CA ARG A 242 -28.47 -8.45 5.51
C ARG A 242 -28.05 -6.99 5.35
N LEU A 243 -28.42 -6.33 4.24
CA LEU A 243 -27.96 -4.96 3.93
C LEU A 243 -28.64 -3.89 4.78
N MET A 244 -29.95 -4.02 5.02
CA MET A 244 -30.72 -3.02 5.77
C MET A 244 -30.24 -2.88 7.24
N PRO A 245 -30.00 -3.98 7.99
CA PRO A 245 -29.42 -3.91 9.33
C PRO A 245 -28.07 -3.19 9.39
N ILE A 246 -27.24 -3.30 8.35
CA ILE A 246 -25.95 -2.60 8.27
C ILE A 246 -26.18 -1.08 8.17
N VAL A 247 -27.11 -0.65 7.30
CA VAL A 247 -27.46 0.78 7.17
C VAL A 247 -28.10 1.32 8.45
N GLU A 248 -28.92 0.53 9.13
CA GLU A 248 -29.49 0.90 10.44
C GLU A 248 -28.42 1.20 11.48
N GLY A 249 -27.35 0.39 11.51
CA GLY A 249 -26.20 0.62 12.38
C GLY A 249 -25.37 1.84 11.97
N MET A 250 -25.15 2.05 10.67
CA MET A 250 -24.31 3.15 10.16
C MET A 250 -25.01 4.52 10.20
N MET A 251 -26.31 4.55 9.88
CA MET A 251 -27.08 5.78 9.65
C MET A 251 -28.50 5.68 10.26
N PRO A 252 -28.65 5.51 11.58
CA PRO A 252 -29.94 5.25 12.23
C PRO A 252 -30.98 6.36 11.98
N GLU A 253 -30.57 7.62 11.97
CA GLU A 253 -31.46 8.76 11.71
C GLU A 253 -31.99 8.78 10.26
N LEU A 254 -31.18 8.35 9.29
CA LEU A 254 -31.61 8.22 7.90
C LEU A 254 -32.72 7.17 7.79
N VAL A 255 -32.52 6.01 8.41
CA VAL A 255 -33.50 4.92 8.39
C VAL A 255 -34.81 5.34 9.06
N LYS A 256 -34.72 6.00 10.22
CA LYS A 256 -35.88 6.52 10.94
C LYS A 256 -36.71 7.46 10.07
N MET A 257 -36.06 8.39 9.36
CA MET A 257 -36.73 9.30 8.42
C MET A 257 -37.41 8.54 7.28
N TYR A 258 -36.72 7.55 6.67
CA TYR A 258 -37.30 6.74 5.59
C TYR A 258 -38.55 5.98 6.04
N ASN A 259 -38.50 5.37 7.22
CA ASN A 259 -39.63 4.64 7.80
C ASN A 259 -40.83 5.55 8.07
N GLN A 260 -40.60 6.74 8.62
CA GLN A 260 -41.66 7.73 8.88
C GLN A 260 -42.36 8.19 7.59
N MET A 261 -41.62 8.30 6.49
CA MET A 261 -42.13 8.73 5.20
C MET A 261 -42.70 7.58 4.35
N GLY A 262 -42.64 6.34 4.83
CA GLY A 262 -43.02 5.15 4.07
C GLY A 262 -42.12 4.90 2.85
N TRP A 263 -40.89 5.42 2.86
CA TRP A 263 -39.92 5.27 1.79
C TRP A 263 -39.10 4.00 1.96
N LYS A 264 -38.67 3.43 0.83
CA LYS A 264 -37.81 2.25 0.79
C LYS A 264 -36.47 2.57 0.15
N LEU A 265 -35.41 1.96 0.67
CA LEU A 265 -34.11 1.90 0.00
C LEU A 265 -34.10 0.72 -0.98
N GLY A 266 -33.59 0.97 -2.18
CA GLY A 266 -33.20 -0.05 -3.13
C GLY A 266 -31.68 -0.19 -3.09
N PHE A 267 -31.21 -1.41 -2.88
CA PHE A 267 -29.79 -1.73 -2.83
C PHE A 267 -29.33 -2.28 -4.16
N PHE A 268 -28.17 -1.85 -4.64
CA PHE A 268 -27.60 -2.36 -5.88
C PHE A 268 -26.08 -2.47 -5.79
N THR A 269 -25.53 -3.38 -6.58
CA THR A 269 -24.08 -3.51 -6.82
C THR A 269 -23.79 -3.31 -8.30
N LEU A 270 -22.53 -3.04 -8.66
CA LEU A 270 -22.11 -2.93 -10.06
C LEU A 270 -21.58 -4.29 -10.54
N VAL A 271 -22.04 -4.72 -11.71
CA VAL A 271 -21.59 -5.94 -12.42
C VAL A 271 -21.24 -5.60 -13.87
N GLU A 272 -20.48 -6.47 -14.54
CA GLU A 272 -20.16 -6.32 -15.99
C GLU A 272 -19.60 -4.94 -16.36
N GLY A 273 -18.50 -4.55 -15.72
CA GLY A 273 -17.86 -3.24 -15.96
C GLY A 273 -16.36 -3.28 -15.74
N THR A 274 -15.71 -2.12 -15.75
CA THR A 274 -14.28 -1.98 -15.52
C THR A 274 -13.99 -0.90 -14.49
N ALA A 275 -12.82 -0.97 -13.85
CA ALA A 275 -12.37 0.06 -12.94
C ALA A 275 -10.96 0.51 -13.31
N GLU A 276 -10.73 1.82 -13.32
CA GLU A 276 -9.44 2.45 -13.56
C GLU A 276 -9.22 3.62 -12.60
N VAL A 277 -7.97 3.82 -12.16
CA VAL A 277 -7.53 5.09 -11.56
C VAL A 277 -6.83 5.90 -12.63
N VAL A 278 -7.20 7.18 -12.73
CA VAL A 278 -6.65 8.12 -13.70
C VAL A 278 -6.13 9.35 -12.97
N ASP A 279 -4.96 9.83 -13.35
CA ASP A 279 -4.40 11.08 -12.82
C ASP A 279 -4.73 12.29 -13.73
N VAL A 280 -4.28 13.47 -13.34
CA VAL A 280 -4.45 14.70 -14.17
C VAL A 280 -3.66 14.67 -15.49
N THR A 281 -2.70 13.76 -15.64
CA THR A 281 -1.91 13.60 -16.88
C THR A 281 -2.55 12.58 -17.83
N ASN A 282 -3.68 11.97 -17.43
CA ASN A 282 -4.38 10.91 -18.13
C ASN A 282 -3.58 9.60 -18.20
N GLN A 283 -2.65 9.39 -17.27
CA GLN A 283 -2.07 8.09 -17.00
C GLN A 283 -3.12 7.22 -16.32
N LYS A 284 -3.24 5.96 -16.77
CA LYS A 284 -4.31 5.05 -16.36
C LYS A 284 -3.74 3.79 -15.73
N THR A 285 -4.24 3.46 -14.56
CA THR A 285 -3.94 2.20 -13.87
C THR A 285 -5.22 1.38 -13.82
N LYS A 286 -5.23 0.22 -14.48
CA LYS A 286 -6.39 -0.67 -14.52
C LYS A 286 -6.51 -1.45 -13.21
N ILE A 287 -7.74 -1.55 -12.70
CA ILE A 287 -8.11 -2.26 -11.46
C ILE A 287 -8.97 -3.51 -11.76
N LEU A 288 -9.98 -3.40 -12.64
CA LEU A 288 -10.91 -4.48 -13.02
C LEU A 288 -11.17 -4.49 -14.54
#